data_AF-A0AAD6XWC7-F1
#
_entry.id   AF-A0AAD6XWC7-F1
#
_cell.length_a   1.000
_cell.length_b   1.000
_cell.length_c   1.000
_cell.angle_alpha   90.00
_cell.angle_beta   90.00
_cell.angle_gamma   90.00
#
_symmetry.space_group_name_H-M   'P 1'
#
loop_
_entity.id
_entity.type
_entity.pdbx_description
1 polymer ?
#
loop_
_entity_poly.entity_id
_entity_poly.type
_entity_poly.pdbx_seq_one_letter_code
_entity_poly.pdbx_strand_id
1 'polypeptide(L)'
;MVHIFIATAGNAVLTEDDRDNIRAIKLYIDGNLGREKFDLFRKAVSHKMSIDSAWKITRRLGVLSGIEPLWIDCCINSCMAFTGDDADSTSCHYCSERRFKQNGKPRRRFCYIPIIPRLQGFFLDPQKVKQLLYRHEYIPVDGAINDVFDGALYKELRQQRVIVDGIELGHCYFSGKYDIALGFCCDAYLLF
;
A
#
# COMPACT_ATOMS: atom_id res chain seq x y z
N MET A 1 17.71 2.74 3.48
CA MET A 1 18.20 2.38 2.12
C MET A 1 17.17 2.90 1.13
N VAL A 2 17.47 3.99 0.42
CA VAL A 2 16.54 4.60 -0.56
C VAL A 2 16.60 3.74 -1.83
N HIS A 3 15.58 2.92 -2.07
CA HIS A 3 15.44 2.26 -3.36
C HIS A 3 15.09 3.31 -4.40
N ILE A 4 16.05 3.61 -5.29
CA ILE A 4 15.84 4.46 -6.46
C ILE A 4 14.84 3.73 -7.36
N PHE A 5 13.67 4.32 -7.54
CA PHE A 5 12.66 3.83 -8.49
C PHE A 5 13.12 4.19 -9.91
N ILE A 6 13.53 3.20 -10.68
CA ILE A 6 13.77 3.37 -12.11
C ILE A 6 12.45 3.10 -12.83
N ALA A 7 11.85 4.15 -13.41
CA ALA A 7 10.65 4.03 -14.22
C ALA A 7 11.00 3.42 -15.58
N THR A 8 10.74 2.12 -15.74
CA THR A 8 10.76 1.44 -17.06
C THR A 8 9.36 1.39 -17.65
N ALA A 9 9.23 1.64 -18.96
CA ALA A 9 7.97 1.49 -19.67
C ALA A 9 7.43 0.05 -19.50
N GLY A 10 6.25 -0.09 -18.89
CA GLY A 10 5.74 -1.35 -18.36
C GLY A 10 5.59 -2.50 -19.37
N ASN A 11 5.54 -2.23 -20.67
CA ASN A 11 5.43 -3.27 -21.69
C ASN A 11 6.75 -3.93 -22.09
N ALA A 12 7.89 -3.28 -21.87
CA ALA A 12 9.20 -3.82 -22.29
C ALA A 12 9.76 -4.85 -21.30
N VAL A 13 9.25 -4.88 -20.06
CA VAL A 13 9.76 -5.71 -18.97
C VAL A 13 8.98 -7.03 -18.81
N LEU A 14 7.74 -7.09 -19.31
CA LEU A 14 6.87 -8.26 -19.13
C LEU A 14 7.11 -9.31 -20.21
N THR A 15 7.40 -10.55 -19.79
CA THR A 15 7.41 -11.71 -20.69
C THR A 15 5.99 -12.12 -21.08
N GLU A 16 5.83 -12.95 -22.12
CA GLU A 16 4.51 -13.50 -22.44
C GLU A 16 3.95 -14.38 -21.30
N ASP A 17 4.81 -15.13 -20.61
CA ASP A 17 4.44 -15.87 -19.40
C ASP A 17 3.90 -14.93 -18.32
N ASP A 18 4.48 -13.75 -18.14
CA ASP A 18 3.96 -12.74 -17.20
C ASP A 18 2.56 -12.31 -17.61
N ARG A 19 2.34 -12.02 -18.89
CA ARG A 19 1.04 -11.58 -19.39
C ARG A 19 -0.03 -12.65 -19.20
N ASP A 20 0.28 -13.91 -19.46
CA ASP A 20 -0.66 -15.01 -19.29
C ASP A 20 -0.99 -15.25 -17.82
N ASN A 21 0.02 -15.22 -16.94
CA ASN A 21 -0.19 -15.31 -15.50
C ASN A 21 -0.99 -14.12 -14.95
N ILE A 22 -0.75 -12.90 -15.43
CA ILE A 22 -1.50 -11.70 -15.06
C ILE A 22 -2.98 -11.83 -15.48
N ARG A 23 -3.25 -12.32 -16.68
CA ARG A 23 -4.64 -12.57 -17.15
C ARG A 23 -5.32 -13.65 -16.30
N ALA A 24 -4.61 -14.74 -16.01
CA ALA A 24 -5.14 -15.85 -15.22
C ALA A 24 -5.46 -15.41 -13.77
N ILE A 25 -4.58 -14.66 -13.11
CA ILE A 25 -4.82 -14.19 -11.74
C ILE A 25 -5.91 -13.10 -11.70
N LYS A 26 -6.06 -12.30 -12.76
CA LYS A 26 -7.21 -11.39 -12.88
C LYS A 26 -8.53 -12.16 -12.90
N LEU A 27 -8.61 -13.23 -13.71
CA LEU A 27 -9.79 -14.11 -13.72
C LEU A 27 -10.03 -14.76 -12.35
N TYR A 28 -8.95 -15.20 -11.68
CA TYR A 28 -9.02 -15.76 -10.33
C TYR A 28 -9.68 -14.79 -9.33
N ILE A 29 -9.25 -13.52 -9.34
CA ILE A 29 -9.74 -12.48 -8.43
C ILE A 29 -11.15 -12.03 -8.82
N ASP A 30 -11.36 -11.60 -10.07
CA ASP A 30 -12.64 -11.05 -10.53
C ASP A 30 -13.74 -12.11 -10.55
N GLY A 31 -13.39 -13.37 -10.82
CA GLY A 31 -14.29 -14.51 -10.81
C GLY A 31 -14.55 -15.10 -9.43
N ASN A 32 -13.93 -14.55 -8.37
CA ASN A 32 -14.01 -15.07 -7.00
C ASN A 32 -13.76 -16.59 -6.92
N LEU A 33 -12.74 -17.06 -7.66
CA LEU A 33 -12.48 -18.49 -7.78
C LEU A 33 -11.80 -19.01 -6.50
N GLY A 34 -12.30 -20.14 -6.00
CA GLY A 34 -11.58 -20.89 -4.97
C GLY A 34 -10.24 -21.41 -5.50
N ARG A 35 -9.25 -21.57 -4.61
CA ARG A 35 -7.90 -22.07 -4.99
C ARG A 35 -7.97 -23.39 -5.76
N GLU A 36 -8.82 -24.31 -5.33
CA GLU A 36 -9.01 -25.61 -5.99
C GLU A 36 -9.50 -25.47 -7.44
N LYS A 37 -10.47 -24.59 -7.67
CA LYS A 37 -10.99 -24.30 -9.03
C LYS A 37 -9.92 -23.67 -9.91
N PHE A 38 -9.10 -22.78 -9.33
CA PHE A 38 -7.98 -22.20 -10.05
C PHE A 38 -6.93 -23.24 -10.42
N ASP A 39 -6.57 -24.13 -9.50
CA ASP A 39 -5.62 -25.20 -9.80
C ASP A 39 -6.18 -26.21 -10.81
N LEU A 40 -7.48 -26.46 -10.83
CA LEU A 40 -8.14 -27.25 -11.87
C LEU A 40 -8.05 -26.54 -13.24
N PHE A 41 -8.37 -25.24 -13.29
CA PHE A 41 -8.23 -24.43 -14.51
C PHE A 41 -6.82 -24.50 -15.07
N ARG A 42 -5.81 -24.30 -14.21
CA ARG A 42 -4.40 -24.37 -14.59
C ARG A 42 -4.02 -25.73 -15.19
N LYS A 43 -4.50 -26.83 -14.60
CA LYS A 43 -4.29 -28.18 -15.13
C LYS A 43 -4.99 -28.39 -16.47
N ALA A 44 -6.19 -27.84 -16.66
CA ALA A 44 -6.94 -27.99 -17.91
C ALA A 44 -6.24 -27.30 -19.10
N VAL A 45 -5.61 -26.14 -18.87
CA VAL A 45 -4.95 -25.35 -19.92
C VAL A 45 -3.47 -25.68 -20.10
N SER A 46 -2.89 -26.59 -19.29
CA SER A 46 -1.44 -26.85 -19.25
C SER A 46 -0.84 -27.37 -20.56
N HIS A 47 -1.67 -27.90 -21.46
CA HIS A 47 -1.27 -28.38 -22.77
C HIS A 47 -0.99 -27.23 -23.78
N LYS A 48 -1.47 -26.01 -23.51
CA LYS A 48 -1.26 -24.82 -24.36
C LYS A 48 -0.51 -23.69 -23.69
N MET A 49 -0.66 -23.53 -22.38
CA MET A 49 -0.07 -22.43 -21.62
C MET A 49 0.37 -22.90 -20.24
N SER A 50 1.48 -22.37 -19.75
CA SER A 50 1.98 -22.63 -18.40
C SER A 50 1.47 -21.53 -17.46
N ILE A 51 0.44 -21.85 -16.67
CA ILE A 51 -0.06 -20.94 -15.63
C ILE A 51 0.50 -21.38 -14.28
N ASP A 52 1.12 -20.45 -13.57
CA ASP A 52 1.69 -20.63 -12.25
C ASP A 52 0.63 -20.61 -11.14
N SER A 53 1.00 -21.04 -9.93
CA SER A 53 0.06 -21.03 -8.81
C SER A 53 -0.26 -19.61 -8.39
N ALA A 54 -1.45 -19.39 -7.83
CA ALA A 54 -1.85 -18.05 -7.38
C ALA A 54 -0.78 -17.41 -6.47
N TRP A 55 -0.14 -18.23 -5.61
CA TRP A 55 0.99 -17.80 -4.80
C TRP A 55 2.21 -17.34 -5.62
N LYS A 56 2.66 -18.14 -6.59
CA LYS A 56 3.81 -17.80 -7.45
C LYS A 56 3.52 -16.54 -8.27
N ILE A 57 2.34 -16.46 -8.87
CA ILE A 57 1.91 -15.29 -9.64
C ILE A 57 1.90 -14.05 -8.75
N THR A 58 1.30 -14.14 -7.55
CA THR A 58 1.23 -13.00 -6.61
C THR A 58 2.61 -12.54 -6.17
N ARG A 59 3.54 -13.48 -5.91
CA ARG A 59 4.92 -13.16 -5.58
C ARG A 59 5.62 -12.45 -6.74
N ARG A 60 5.47 -12.96 -7.97
CA ARG A 60 6.07 -12.35 -9.16
C ARG A 60 5.48 -10.97 -9.46
N LEU A 61 4.18 -10.79 -9.26
CA LEU A 61 3.51 -9.48 -9.32
C LEU A 61 4.06 -8.49 -8.29
N GLY A 62 4.33 -8.92 -7.06
CA GLY A 62 4.96 -8.08 -6.04
C GLY A 62 6.31 -7.56 -6.50
N VAL A 63 7.16 -8.43 -7.05
CA VAL A 63 8.46 -8.06 -7.63
C VAL A 63 8.30 -7.07 -8.80
N LEU A 64 7.42 -7.39 -9.76
CA LEU A 64 7.22 -6.58 -10.97
C LEU A 64 6.64 -5.20 -10.66
N SER A 65 5.78 -5.09 -9.65
CA SER A 65 5.15 -3.83 -9.24
C SER A 65 5.97 -3.04 -8.22
N GLY A 66 7.01 -3.65 -7.64
CA GLY A 66 7.71 -3.09 -6.48
C GLY A 66 6.85 -3.02 -5.21
N ILE A 67 5.70 -3.72 -5.17
CA ILE A 67 4.79 -3.78 -4.03
C ILE A 67 5.00 -5.12 -3.32
N GLU A 68 6.06 -5.19 -2.52
CA GLU A 68 6.32 -6.35 -1.67
C GLU A 68 5.75 -6.12 -0.26
N PRO A 69 4.99 -7.08 0.31
CA PRO A 69 4.52 -6.98 1.68
C PRO A 69 5.68 -7.01 2.68
N LEU A 70 5.66 -6.08 3.63
CA LEU A 70 6.56 -6.05 4.77
C LEU A 70 5.90 -6.69 5.98
N TRP A 71 6.59 -7.67 6.58
CA TRP A 71 6.11 -8.33 7.79
C TRP A 71 6.76 -7.66 8.99
N ILE A 72 5.93 -7.02 9.82
CA ILE A 72 6.36 -6.30 11.00
C ILE A 72 6.01 -7.12 12.23
N ASP A 73 6.98 -7.34 13.12
CA ASP A 73 6.71 -8.04 14.37
C ASP A 73 5.90 -7.16 15.31
N CYS A 74 4.92 -7.74 15.99
CA CYS A 74 4.06 -7.00 16.90
C CYS A 74 3.91 -7.72 18.23
N CYS A 75 3.56 -6.97 19.27
CA CYS A 75 3.11 -7.54 20.53
C CYS A 75 1.91 -8.47 20.28
N ILE A 76 1.82 -9.58 21.00
CA ILE A 76 0.69 -10.52 20.87
C ILE A 76 -0.66 -9.85 21.14
N ASN A 77 -0.67 -8.86 22.05
CA ASN A 77 -1.82 -8.04 22.42
C ASN A 77 -1.93 -6.75 21.58
N SER A 78 -1.16 -6.63 20.50
CA SER A 78 -1.12 -5.50 19.57
C SER A 78 -0.85 -4.12 20.19
N CYS A 79 -0.25 -4.07 21.39
CA CYS A 79 0.05 -2.80 22.05
C CYS A 79 1.06 -1.95 21.26
N MET A 80 1.97 -2.61 20.52
CA MET A 80 3.00 -1.95 19.73
C MET A 80 3.53 -2.86 18.61
N ALA A 81 4.13 -2.24 17.62
CA ALA A 81 5.01 -2.88 16.64
C ALA A 81 6.48 -2.73 17.06
N PHE A 82 7.29 -3.76 16.83
CA PHE A 82 8.72 -3.75 17.09
C PHE A 82 9.45 -3.16 15.89
N THR A 83 9.48 -1.82 15.80
CA THR A 83 10.04 -1.04 14.69
C THR A 83 10.77 0.20 15.20
N GLY A 84 11.62 0.83 14.38
CA GLY A 84 12.34 2.03 14.78
C GLY A 84 13.25 1.76 15.98
N ASP A 85 13.14 2.57 17.01
CA ASP A 85 13.93 2.43 18.25
C ASP A 85 13.65 1.11 18.99
N ASP A 86 12.47 0.52 18.79
CA ASP A 86 12.05 -0.75 19.40
C ASP A 86 12.39 -1.98 18.54
N ALA A 87 13.16 -1.81 17.46
CA ALA A 87 13.47 -2.89 16.52
C ALA A 87 14.21 -4.07 17.16
N ASP A 88 15.02 -3.83 18.19
CA ASP A 88 15.80 -4.85 18.92
C ASP A 88 15.14 -5.28 20.24
N SER A 89 14.01 -4.66 20.61
CA SER A 89 13.28 -5.01 21.83
C SER A 89 12.73 -6.45 21.76
N THR A 90 12.90 -7.18 22.88
CA THR A 90 12.48 -8.58 23.02
C THR A 90 11.16 -8.75 23.79
N SER A 91 10.66 -7.67 24.38
CA SER A 91 9.41 -7.61 25.15
C SER A 91 8.69 -6.29 24.90
N CYS A 92 7.36 -6.31 24.98
CA CYS A 92 6.52 -5.13 24.86
C CYS A 92 6.72 -4.17 26.05
N HIS A 93 6.94 -2.87 25.79
CA HIS A 93 7.08 -1.86 26.85
C HIS A 93 5.80 -1.61 27.65
N TYR A 94 4.63 -1.92 27.07
CA TYR A 94 3.33 -1.65 27.68
C TYR A 94 2.79 -2.81 28.53
N CYS A 95 2.93 -4.05 28.05
CA CYS A 95 2.36 -5.23 28.72
C CYS A 95 3.39 -6.29 29.10
N SER A 96 4.68 -6.03 28.87
CA SER A 96 5.81 -6.93 29.17
C SER A 96 5.77 -8.30 28.48
N GLU A 97 4.81 -8.52 27.58
CA GLU A 97 4.72 -9.76 26.82
C GLU A 97 5.94 -9.94 25.90
N ARG A 98 6.46 -11.16 25.87
CA ARG A 98 7.61 -11.52 25.02
C ARG A 98 7.24 -11.36 23.55
N ARG A 99 8.16 -10.84 22.74
CA ARG A 99 8.06 -10.76 21.28
C ARG A 99 8.11 -12.14 20.64
N PHE A 100 9.02 -12.99 21.09
CA PHE A 100 9.32 -14.27 20.47
C PHE A 100 8.72 -15.45 21.24
N LYS A 101 8.41 -16.51 20.50
CA LYS A 101 8.12 -17.86 21.04
C LYS A 101 9.43 -18.52 21.46
N GLN A 102 9.34 -19.67 22.13
CA GLN A 102 10.51 -20.46 22.52
C GLN A 102 11.38 -20.90 21.33
N ASN A 103 10.79 -21.04 20.14
CA ASN A 103 11.50 -21.39 18.91
C ASN A 103 12.11 -20.18 18.18
N GLY A 104 12.20 -19.01 18.83
CA GLY A 104 12.77 -17.79 18.25
C GLY A 104 11.89 -17.07 17.23
N LYS A 105 10.71 -17.61 16.87
CA LYS A 105 9.81 -16.96 15.92
C LYS A 105 8.95 -15.88 16.61
N PRO A 106 8.63 -14.78 15.92
CA PRO A 106 7.71 -13.76 16.45
C PRO A 106 6.36 -14.37 16.81
N ARG A 107 5.75 -13.89 17.89
CA ARG A 107 4.43 -14.35 18.34
C ARG A 107 3.29 -13.83 17.48
N ARG A 108 3.42 -12.60 16.97
CA ARG A 108 2.48 -11.95 16.06
C ARG A 108 3.25 -11.14 15.01
N ARG A 109 2.71 -11.10 13.79
CA ARG A 109 3.23 -10.25 12.71
C ARG A 109 2.08 -9.55 12.01
N PHE A 110 2.26 -8.26 11.77
CA PHE A 110 1.40 -7.43 10.93
C PHE A 110 1.93 -7.42 9.49
N CYS A 111 1.03 -7.51 8.52
CA CYS A 111 1.37 -7.42 7.10
C CYS A 111 1.14 -5.99 6.61
N TYR A 112 2.21 -5.24 6.39
CA TYR A 112 2.17 -3.89 5.85
C TYR A 112 2.41 -3.91 4.35
N ILE A 113 1.52 -3.27 3.58
CA ILE A 113 1.71 -3.05 2.14
C ILE A 113 2.22 -1.62 1.95
N PRO A 114 3.48 -1.43 1.49
CA PRO A 114 4.08 -0.11 1.36
C PRO A 114 3.25 0.86 0.52
N ILE A 115 3.02 2.07 1.05
CA ILE A 115 2.21 3.09 0.37
C ILE A 115 3.00 3.84 -0.71
N ILE A 116 4.29 4.07 -0.49
CA ILE A 116 5.16 4.83 -1.42
C ILE A 116 5.16 4.25 -2.85
N PRO A 117 5.46 2.95 -3.09
CA PRO A 117 5.46 2.39 -4.45
C PRO A 117 4.08 2.46 -5.10
N ARG A 118 3.00 2.42 -4.31
CA ARG A 118 1.63 2.56 -4.82
C ARG A 118 1.36 3.98 -5.30
N LEU A 119 1.79 4.99 -4.54
CA LEU A 119 1.67 6.40 -4.93
C LEU A 119 2.48 6.67 -6.20
N GLN A 120 3.72 6.17 -6.28
CA GLN A 120 4.54 6.26 -7.49
C GLN A 120 3.82 5.62 -8.68
N GLY A 121 3.24 4.43 -8.50
CA GLY A 121 2.43 3.76 -9.52
C GLY A 121 1.26 4.61 -10.02
N PHE A 122 0.57 5.35 -9.14
CA PHE A 122 -0.51 6.26 -9.57
C PHE A 122 -0.01 7.42 -10.43
N PHE A 123 1.18 7.95 -10.16
CA PHE A 123 1.76 9.03 -10.96
C PHE A 123 2.36 8.56 -12.29
N LEU A 124 2.52 7.24 -12.49
CA LEU A 124 2.96 6.66 -13.76
C LEU A 124 1.79 6.39 -14.73
N ASP A 125 0.55 6.40 -14.25
CA ASP A 125 -0.64 6.18 -15.07
C ASP A 125 -1.37 7.52 -15.35
N PRO A 126 -1.41 8.00 -16.61
CA PRO A 126 -2.08 9.25 -16.96
C PRO A 126 -3.57 9.31 -16.55
N GLN A 127 -4.29 8.18 -16.58
CA GLN A 127 -5.68 8.13 -16.16
C GLN A 127 -5.79 8.31 -14.64
N LYS A 128 -4.89 7.70 -13.88
CA LYS A 128 -4.80 7.87 -12.42
C LYS A 128 -4.39 9.28 -12.04
N VAL A 129 -3.43 9.88 -12.73
CA VAL A 129 -3.04 11.28 -12.53
C VAL A 129 -4.25 12.20 -12.71
N LYS A 130 -5.07 11.98 -13.75
CA LYS A 130 -6.32 12.75 -13.93
C LYS A 130 -7.29 12.57 -12.76
N GLN A 131 -7.45 11.36 -12.24
CA GLN A 131 -8.29 11.11 -11.06
C GLN A 131 -7.76 11.81 -9.80
N LEU A 132 -6.43 11.85 -9.62
CA LEU A 132 -5.78 12.50 -8.48
C LEU A 132 -5.96 14.03 -8.47
N LEU A 133 -6.32 14.64 -9.60
CA LEU A 133 -6.63 16.08 -9.67
C LEU A 133 -7.95 16.46 -9.00
N TYR A 134 -8.77 15.49 -8.59
CA TYR A 134 -10.07 15.72 -7.96
C TYR A 134 -10.04 16.81 -6.89
N ARG A 135 -9.07 16.77 -5.96
CA ARG A 135 -8.91 17.78 -4.90
C ARG A 135 -8.64 19.18 -5.46
N HIS A 136 -7.81 19.28 -6.49
CA HIS A 136 -7.43 20.57 -7.08
C HIS A 136 -8.58 21.16 -7.90
N GLU A 137 -9.36 20.31 -8.56
CA GLU A 137 -10.51 20.70 -9.38
C GLU A 137 -11.81 20.85 -8.57
N TYR A 138 -11.80 20.46 -7.29
CA TYR A 138 -12.95 20.54 -6.41
C TYR A 138 -13.38 21.99 -6.16
N ILE A 139 -14.65 22.28 -6.40
CA ILE A 139 -15.27 23.59 -6.17
C ILE A 139 -16.21 23.46 -4.96
N PRO A 140 -15.91 24.14 -3.83
CA PRO A 140 -16.76 24.09 -2.64
C PRO A 140 -18.10 24.79 -2.91
N VAL A 141 -19.15 24.30 -2.24
CA VAL A 141 -20.49 24.91 -2.28
C VAL A 141 -20.75 25.58 -0.95
N ASP A 142 -21.07 26.87 -0.98
CA ASP A 142 -21.32 27.64 0.24
C ASP A 142 -22.50 27.09 1.03
N GLY A 143 -22.31 26.99 2.35
CA GLY A 143 -23.35 26.54 3.29
C GLY A 143 -23.53 25.03 3.40
N ALA A 144 -22.72 24.22 2.69
CA ALA A 144 -22.75 22.76 2.78
C ALA A 144 -21.35 22.17 3.03
N ILE A 145 -21.32 20.97 3.61
CA ILE A 145 -20.13 20.12 3.68
C ILE A 145 -20.40 18.94 2.76
N ASN A 146 -19.82 18.97 1.56
CA ASN A 146 -19.99 17.93 0.55
C ASN A 146 -18.75 17.03 0.46
N ASP A 147 -17.58 17.55 0.84
CA ASP A 147 -16.33 16.80 0.85
C ASP A 147 -15.47 17.14 2.09
N VAL A 148 -14.42 16.36 2.33
CA VAL A 148 -13.43 16.63 3.39
C VAL A 148 -12.74 17.98 3.19
N PHE A 149 -12.65 18.46 1.94
CA PHE A 149 -12.06 19.77 1.62
C PHE A 149 -12.88 20.97 2.10
N ASP A 150 -14.15 20.77 2.44
CA ASP A 150 -14.99 21.82 3.05
C ASP A 150 -14.72 22.02 4.54
N GLY A 151 -14.01 21.07 5.17
CA GLY A 151 -13.70 21.08 6.59
C GLY A 151 -12.84 22.27 7.00
N ALA A 152 -13.10 22.81 8.19
CA ALA A 152 -12.37 23.96 8.73
C ALA A 152 -10.86 23.71 8.80
N LEU A 153 -10.44 22.52 9.26
CA LEU A 153 -9.03 22.14 9.35
C LEU A 153 -8.32 22.19 7.99
N TYR A 154 -8.95 21.64 6.94
CA TYR A 154 -8.35 21.66 5.60
C TYR A 154 -8.20 23.08 5.07
N LYS A 155 -9.21 23.93 5.29
CA LYS A 155 -9.19 25.36 4.91
C LYS A 155 -8.09 26.13 5.66
N GLU A 156 -7.89 25.84 6.94
CA GLU A 156 -6.82 26.43 7.76
C GLU A 156 -5.44 25.99 7.27
N LEU A 157 -5.22 24.68 7.07
CA LEU A 157 -3.94 24.14 6.60
C LEU A 157 -3.48 24.77 5.29
N ARG A 158 -4.40 25.03 4.35
CA ARG A 158 -4.08 25.69 3.08
C ARG A 158 -3.44 27.08 3.22
N GLN A 159 -3.62 27.74 4.36
CA GLN A 159 -3.05 29.05 4.66
C GLN A 159 -1.73 28.94 5.43
N GLN A 160 -1.36 27.74 5.89
CA GLN A 160 -0.15 27.49 6.68
C GLN A 160 1.00 27.02 5.79
N ARG A 161 2.21 27.46 6.13
CA ARG A 161 3.46 26.99 5.55
C ARG A 161 3.74 25.56 5.98
N VAL A 162 4.26 24.73 5.07
CA VAL A 162 4.65 23.36 5.41
C VAL A 162 5.92 23.40 6.27
N ILE A 163 5.90 22.72 7.42
CA ILE A 163 7.06 22.56 8.29
C ILE A 163 7.40 21.08 8.38
N VAL A 164 8.66 20.72 8.07
CA VAL A 164 9.18 19.35 8.16
C VAL A 164 10.43 19.37 9.02
N ASP A 165 10.45 18.59 10.10
CA ASP A 165 11.58 18.51 11.04
C ASP A 165 12.05 19.89 11.55
N GLY A 166 11.10 20.81 11.76
CA GLY A 166 11.36 22.19 12.21
C GLY A 166 11.80 23.17 11.11
N ILE A 167 11.94 22.71 9.86
CA ILE A 167 12.31 23.53 8.72
C ILE A 167 11.05 23.97 7.97
N GLU A 168 10.84 25.28 7.84
CA GLU A 168 9.77 25.85 7.03
C GLU A 168 10.10 25.74 5.53
N LEU A 169 9.18 25.19 4.76
CA LEU A 169 9.29 25.08 3.31
C LEU A 169 8.66 26.28 2.60
N GLY A 170 9.16 26.59 1.39
CA GLY A 170 8.72 27.74 0.59
C GLY A 170 7.30 27.68 0.02
N HIS A 171 6.42 26.79 0.50
CA HIS A 171 5.04 26.62 0.02
C HIS A 171 4.06 26.29 1.16
N CYS A 172 2.77 26.53 0.92
CA CYS A 172 1.70 26.18 1.88
C CYS A 172 1.18 24.76 1.65
N TYR A 173 0.52 24.16 2.64
CA TYR A 173 -0.10 22.85 2.48
C TYR A 173 -1.10 22.86 1.32
N PHE A 174 -1.09 21.79 0.51
CA PHE A 174 -2.03 21.56 -0.58
C PHE A 174 -2.04 22.62 -1.69
N SER A 175 -0.95 23.40 -1.81
CA SER A 175 -0.78 24.45 -2.82
C SER A 175 -0.43 23.90 -4.21
N GLY A 176 0.20 22.73 -4.29
CA GLY A 176 0.48 22.05 -5.55
C GLY A 176 -0.76 21.34 -6.09
N LYS A 177 -0.92 21.30 -7.42
CA LYS A 177 -2.06 20.57 -8.05
C LYS A 177 -2.00 19.05 -7.84
N TYR A 178 -0.80 18.51 -7.60
CA TYR A 178 -0.57 17.08 -7.36
C TYR A 178 -0.45 16.72 -5.87
N ASP A 179 -0.69 17.68 -4.97
CA ASP A 179 -0.67 17.39 -3.53
C ASP A 179 -1.83 16.45 -3.20
N ILE A 180 -1.56 15.45 -2.36
CA ILE A 180 -2.53 14.45 -1.93
C ILE A 180 -2.79 14.63 -0.43
N ALA A 181 -4.06 14.71 -0.05
CA ALA A 181 -4.46 14.63 1.35
C ALA A 181 -4.73 13.16 1.71
N LEU A 182 -3.94 12.61 2.64
CA LEU A 182 -4.14 11.26 3.15
C LEU A 182 -4.85 11.33 4.51
N GLY A 183 -6.08 10.83 4.55
CA GLY A 183 -6.82 10.62 5.80
C GLY A 183 -6.56 9.22 6.34
N PHE A 184 -6.32 9.13 7.64
CA PHE A 184 -6.25 7.85 8.35
C PHE A 184 -7.42 7.74 9.31
N CYS A 185 -8.22 6.69 9.17
CA CYS A 185 -9.30 6.35 10.08
C CYS A 185 -9.09 4.90 10.53
N CYS A 186 -8.99 4.71 11.83
CA CYS A 186 -8.96 3.38 12.45
C CYS A 186 -10.06 3.33 13.52
N ASP A 187 -10.75 2.19 13.62
CA ASP A 187 -11.41 1.86 14.86
C ASP A 187 -10.34 1.57 15.93
N ALA A 188 -10.71 1.64 17.21
CA ALA A 188 -9.77 1.35 18.29
C ALA A 188 -9.38 -0.15 18.35
N TYR A 189 -9.83 -0.98 17.40
CA TYR A 189 -9.67 -2.41 17.42
C TYR A 189 -8.42 -2.84 16.66
N LEU A 190 -7.27 -2.63 17.31
CA LEU A 190 -5.98 -3.24 16.98
C LEU A 190 -5.44 -2.87 15.58
N LEU A 191 -4.64 -1.79 15.54
CA LEU A 191 -3.85 -1.38 14.38
C LEU A 191 -2.82 -2.45 13.90
N PHE A 192 -2.55 -3.47 14.73
CA PHE A 192 -1.53 -4.50 14.53
C PHE A 192 -2.04 -5.91 14.86
#